data_AF-A0A2S9PPC1-F1
#
_entry.id   AF-A0A2S9PPC1-F1
#
_cell.length_a   1.000
_cell.length_b   1.000
_cell.length_c   1.000
_cell.angle_alpha   90.00
_cell.angle_beta   90.00
_cell.angle_gamma   90.00
#
_symmetry.space_group_name_H-M   'P 1'
#
loop_
_entity.id
_entity.type
_entity.pdbx_description
1 polymer ?
#
loop_
_entity_poly.entity_id
_entity_poly.type
_entity_poly.pdbx_seq_one_letter_code
_entity_poly.pdbx_strand_id
1 'polypeptide(L)'
;MRTIEDEASQIDRPAPEPVTAAPPPHHPTARLLPWAWAAGLAVLYATVAVRRHLLLRTTGYDLGIFEQAVRAYAELRAPVVPLRGPGFNLLGDHFHPLVAALAPLYRLWPSPLCLLTAQSALLALAVVPLARWAARALGPAAAHTVAAGYGLSWGIASAAAFDVHEVALAVPLLAFGLEALGRRCWRAAVAWTAPLLLVKEDLGLTLAAVGAYIAWRGPRRLGLLTAAAGLLGSAVEIAVLLPAFHPAGGYSHGGNLDGAAYGSLLSTLAHAPLDVLRPETKATTLVLVFAPSALLALRSPLGLLAAPTLAWRMLSGNGFHWGTAFHYSAVLIPVVFAGLIDVLSGWRRDAGPLAARQVRASLATVLAVTAVLLPSFPLAQLAQRATWRASPHAAAARSLLARIPDGATVAASNRLAPQLTARCTVVVFPTFPARGRLYEYRPEKLPRPTAEWIAFDRRAPESWPYPAGHWPYPLERQEAELAAARERYGYREVATRDGITLLRAATPR
;
A
#
# COMPACT_ATOMS: atom_id res chain seq x y z
N MET A 1 -54.52 49.38 53.33
CA MET A 1 -54.64 49.78 51.90
C MET A 1 -53.26 50.23 51.46
N ARG A 2 -52.57 49.38 50.66
CA ARG A 2 -51.34 49.64 49.84
C ARG A 2 -50.05 49.98 50.62
N THR A 3 -48.83 49.53 50.30
CA THR A 3 -48.21 48.64 49.29
C THR A 3 -46.75 48.48 49.77
N ILE A 4 -46.16 47.28 49.84
CA ILE A 4 -45.20 46.75 48.85
C ILE A 4 -44.20 47.82 48.34
N GLU A 5 -43.20 48.19 49.14
CA GLU A 5 -42.02 48.96 48.67
C GLU A 5 -40.78 48.61 49.51
N ASP A 6 -40.39 47.34 49.57
CA ASP A 6 -39.12 46.95 50.22
C ASP A 6 -38.29 45.94 49.39
N GLU A 7 -38.52 45.88 48.07
CA GLU A 7 -37.89 44.88 47.19
C GLU A 7 -37.31 45.44 45.87
N ALA A 8 -36.94 46.72 45.82
CA ALA A 8 -36.38 47.32 44.61
C ALA A 8 -35.18 48.25 44.88
N SER A 9 -34.05 47.69 45.33
CA SER A 9 -32.76 48.40 45.27
C SER A 9 -31.49 47.51 45.31
N GLN A 10 -31.60 46.19 45.16
CA GLN A 10 -30.44 45.29 45.04
C GLN A 10 -30.35 44.62 43.67
N ILE A 11 -30.44 45.39 42.59
CA ILE A 11 -30.13 44.89 41.24
C ILE A 11 -29.35 45.96 40.50
N ASP A 12 -28.07 46.16 40.85
CA ASP A 12 -27.07 46.60 39.88
C ASP A 12 -25.64 46.33 40.36
N ARG A 13 -25.22 45.07 40.31
CA ARG A 13 -23.79 44.74 40.25
C ARG A 13 -23.50 44.16 38.87
N PRO A 14 -22.58 44.76 38.08
CA PRO A 14 -22.21 44.20 36.79
C PRO A 14 -21.65 42.79 37.00
N ALA A 15 -22.12 41.85 36.17
CA ALA A 15 -21.63 40.48 36.16
C ALA A 15 -20.11 40.48 35.89
N PRO A 16 -19.31 39.65 36.58
CA PRO A 16 -17.88 39.56 36.31
C PRO A 16 -17.69 39.11 34.85
N GLU A 17 -16.85 39.85 34.11
CA GLU A 17 -16.49 39.49 32.74
C GLU A 17 -15.98 38.04 32.70
N PRO A 18 -16.33 37.26 31.66
CA PRO A 18 -15.78 35.92 31.49
C PRO A 18 -14.27 36.07 31.32
N VAL A 19 -13.51 35.63 32.33
CA VAL A 19 -12.06 35.48 32.26
C VAL A 19 -11.77 34.57 31.08
N THR A 20 -11.39 35.16 29.94
CA THR A 20 -10.89 34.44 28.78
C THR A 20 -9.62 33.74 29.22
N ALA A 21 -9.73 32.44 29.53
CA ALA A 21 -8.58 31.61 29.83
C ALA A 21 -7.57 31.76 28.69
N ALA A 22 -6.37 32.23 29.02
CA ALA A 22 -5.29 32.33 28.05
C ALA A 22 -5.09 30.97 27.36
N PRO A 23 -4.88 30.92 26.03
CA PRO A 23 -4.63 29.67 25.34
C PRO A 23 -3.43 28.97 26.00
N PRO A 24 -3.50 27.65 26.22
CA PRO A 24 -2.42 26.94 26.90
C PRO A 24 -1.10 27.15 26.14
N PRO A 25 0.03 27.31 26.85
CA PRO A 25 1.31 27.62 26.24
C PRO A 25 1.64 26.58 25.16
N HIS A 26 1.91 27.06 23.96
CA HIS A 26 2.30 26.23 22.83
C HIS A 26 3.70 25.67 23.06
N HIS A 27 3.80 24.52 23.72
CA HIS A 27 5.08 23.82 23.83
C HIS A 27 5.54 23.36 22.43
N PRO A 28 6.68 23.86 21.92
CA PRO A 28 7.16 23.50 20.58
C PRO A 28 7.41 21.99 20.44
N THR A 29 7.73 21.30 21.54
CA THR A 29 7.89 19.85 21.63
C THR A 29 6.64 19.07 21.22
N ALA A 30 5.44 19.58 21.52
CA ALA A 30 4.17 18.93 21.14
C ALA A 30 3.89 19.01 19.63
N ARG A 31 4.46 20.00 18.92
CA ARG A 31 4.31 20.17 17.47
C ARG A 31 5.27 19.26 16.68
N LEU A 32 6.43 18.94 17.25
CA LEU A 32 7.44 18.08 16.64
C LEU A 32 7.15 16.58 16.82
N LEU A 33 6.34 16.20 17.82
CA LEU A 33 6.03 14.82 18.12
C LEU A 33 5.56 13.98 16.91
N PRO A 34 4.57 14.41 16.10
CA PRO A 34 4.13 13.62 14.94
C PRO A 34 5.23 13.42 13.90
N TRP A 35 6.10 14.42 13.72
CA TRP A 35 7.23 14.36 12.79
C TRP A 35 8.35 13.47 13.29
N ALA A 36 8.62 13.48 14.60
CA ALA A 36 9.58 12.56 15.22
C ALA A 36 9.13 11.09 15.04
N TRP A 37 7.84 10.81 15.22
CA TRP A 37 7.26 9.49 14.90
C TRP A 37 7.39 9.15 13.42
N ALA A 38 7.06 10.07 12.51
CA ALA A 38 7.21 9.85 11.08
C ALA A 38 8.66 9.53 10.70
N ALA A 39 9.64 10.26 11.25
CA ALA A 39 11.05 10.00 11.00
C ALA A 39 11.49 8.62 11.53
N GLY A 40 11.13 8.28 12.77
CA GLY A 40 11.45 6.98 13.37
C GLY A 40 10.83 5.81 12.62
N LEU A 41 9.56 5.92 12.23
CA LEU A 41 8.86 4.91 11.43
C LEU A 41 9.43 4.80 10.02
N ALA A 42 9.79 5.92 9.37
CA ALA A 42 10.42 5.89 8.06
C ALA A 42 11.75 5.11 8.10
N VAL A 43 12.58 5.35 9.11
CA VAL A 43 13.82 4.58 9.33
C VAL A 43 13.53 3.11 9.58
N LEU A 44 12.54 2.80 10.42
CA LEU A 44 12.12 1.43 10.72
C LEU A 44 11.71 0.67 9.45
N TYR A 45 10.81 1.24 8.66
CA TYR A 45 10.31 0.64 7.42
C TYR A 45 11.40 0.52 6.36
N ALA A 46 12.20 1.57 6.17
CA ALA A 46 13.31 1.56 5.23
C ALA A 46 14.32 0.47 5.60
N THR A 47 14.58 0.28 6.90
CA THR A 47 15.46 -0.79 7.38
C THR A 47 14.93 -2.16 6.96
N VAL A 48 13.64 -2.44 7.16
CA VAL A 48 13.03 -3.72 6.72
C VAL A 48 13.15 -3.89 5.22
N ALA A 49 12.73 -2.88 4.45
CA ALA A 49 12.71 -2.93 2.99
C ALA A 49 14.13 -3.13 2.39
N VAL A 50 15.11 -2.36 2.88
CA VAL A 50 16.51 -2.45 2.46
C VAL A 50 17.11 -3.80 2.83
N ARG A 51 16.93 -4.27 4.07
CA ARG A 51 17.47 -5.58 4.49
C ARG A 51 16.90 -6.71 3.64
N ARG A 52 15.62 -6.66 3.30
CA ARG A 52 15.00 -7.63 2.39
C ARG A 52 15.61 -7.57 0.99
N HIS A 53 15.81 -6.38 0.43
CA HIS A 53 16.45 -6.22 -0.87
C HIS A 53 17.88 -6.79 -0.88
N LEU A 54 18.67 -6.50 0.15
CA LEU A 54 20.04 -7.01 0.30
C LEU A 54 20.11 -8.53 0.49
N LEU A 55 19.02 -9.15 0.96
CA LEU A 55 18.86 -10.59 1.13
C LEU A 55 18.19 -11.28 -0.07
N LEU A 56 17.99 -10.57 -1.20
CA LEU A 56 17.29 -11.09 -2.40
C LEU A 56 15.84 -11.53 -2.12
N ARG A 57 15.16 -10.81 -1.22
CA ARG A 57 13.76 -11.04 -0.84
C ARG A 57 12.77 -10.06 -1.46
N THR A 58 13.24 -9.21 -2.38
CA THR A 58 12.40 -8.36 -3.24
C THR A 58 12.21 -9.04 -4.59
N THR A 59 11.14 -8.70 -5.30
CA THR A 59 10.75 -9.37 -6.55
C THR A 59 10.76 -8.43 -7.75
N GLY A 60 10.94 -9.00 -8.94
CA GLY A 60 10.81 -8.29 -10.20
C GLY A 60 9.37 -8.01 -10.53
N TYR A 61 8.47 -8.92 -10.14
CA TYR A 61 7.03 -8.81 -10.40
C TYR A 61 6.39 -7.58 -9.76
N ASP A 62 6.95 -7.03 -8.68
CA ASP A 62 6.44 -5.79 -8.10
C ASP A 62 7.52 -4.70 -8.16
N LEU A 63 8.60 -4.83 -7.37
CA LEU A 63 9.64 -3.79 -7.31
C LEU A 63 10.28 -3.52 -8.67
N GLY A 64 10.58 -4.57 -9.45
CA GLY A 64 11.17 -4.41 -10.78
C GLY A 64 10.25 -3.70 -11.78
N ILE A 65 8.95 -4.00 -11.75
CA ILE A 65 7.93 -3.35 -12.59
C ILE A 65 7.90 -1.85 -12.31
N PHE A 66 7.71 -1.48 -11.04
CA PHE A 66 7.62 -0.06 -10.66
C PHE A 66 8.91 0.67 -10.93
N GLU A 67 10.05 0.02 -10.76
CA GLU A 67 11.35 0.62 -11.02
C GLU A 67 11.58 0.90 -12.50
N GLN A 68 11.23 -0.04 -13.40
CA GLN A 68 11.28 0.21 -14.84
C GLN A 68 10.35 1.34 -15.26
N ALA A 69 9.15 1.42 -14.68
CA ALA A 69 8.20 2.50 -14.97
C ALA A 69 8.70 3.87 -14.49
N VAL A 70 9.20 3.96 -13.25
CA VAL A 70 9.74 5.23 -12.71
C VAL A 70 11.01 5.66 -13.44
N ARG A 71 11.88 4.72 -13.82
CA ARG A 71 13.04 5.00 -14.67
C ARG A 71 12.62 5.57 -16.02
N ALA A 72 11.59 5.00 -16.66
CA ALA A 72 11.06 5.55 -17.91
C ALA A 72 10.51 6.99 -17.73
N TYR A 73 9.76 7.26 -16.66
CA TYR A 73 9.33 8.62 -16.33
C TYR A 73 10.51 9.56 -16.06
N ALA A 74 11.54 9.09 -15.35
CA ALA A 74 12.77 9.83 -15.13
C ALA A 74 13.50 10.16 -16.44
N GLU A 75 13.33 9.36 -17.48
CA GLU A 75 13.86 9.65 -18.82
C GLU A 75 12.87 10.40 -19.74
N LEU A 76 11.72 10.85 -19.20
CA LEU A 76 10.62 11.49 -19.95
C LEU A 76 10.02 10.61 -21.06
N ARG A 77 10.03 9.29 -20.86
CA ARG A 77 9.45 8.31 -21.78
C ARG A 77 8.15 7.76 -21.21
N ALA A 78 7.32 7.17 -22.08
CA ALA A 78 6.17 6.38 -21.65
C ALA A 78 6.62 5.21 -20.75
N PRO A 79 5.84 4.83 -19.73
CA PRO A 79 6.21 3.81 -18.74
C PRO A 79 6.06 2.39 -19.30
N VAL A 80 6.84 2.09 -20.35
CA VAL A 80 6.91 0.76 -20.95
C VAL A 80 7.77 -0.14 -20.08
N VAL A 81 7.23 -1.28 -19.65
CA VAL A 81 7.83 -2.19 -18.68
C VAL A 81 8.09 -3.55 -19.32
N PRO A 82 9.34 -3.84 -19.77
CA PRO A 82 9.71 -5.13 -20.35
C PRO A 82 9.42 -6.34 -19.45
N LEU A 83 9.47 -6.19 -18.12
CA LEU A 83 9.05 -7.24 -17.18
C LEU A 83 7.58 -7.67 -17.37
N ARG A 84 6.72 -6.76 -17.84
CA ARG A 84 5.31 -6.99 -18.20
C ARG A 84 5.06 -7.22 -19.66
N GLY A 85 6.09 -7.01 -20.47
CA GLY A 85 6.24 -7.59 -21.78
C GLY A 85 6.69 -6.62 -22.85
N PRO A 86 6.94 -7.13 -24.06
CA PRO A 86 7.31 -6.27 -25.18
C PRO A 86 6.25 -5.19 -25.39
N GLY A 87 6.64 -3.92 -25.29
CA GLY A 87 5.76 -2.77 -25.51
C GLY A 87 4.68 -2.56 -24.45
N PHE A 88 4.70 -3.26 -23.31
CA PHE A 88 3.64 -3.15 -22.32
C PHE A 88 3.71 -1.81 -21.56
N ASN A 89 2.75 -0.91 -21.82
CA ASN A 89 2.60 0.33 -21.07
C ASN A 89 1.93 0.03 -19.72
N LEU A 90 2.60 0.36 -18.61
CA LEU A 90 2.12 0.01 -17.28
C LEU A 90 0.78 0.69 -16.91
N LEU A 91 0.47 1.84 -17.53
CA LEU A 91 -0.83 2.50 -17.36
C LEU A 91 -2.01 1.70 -17.94
N GLY A 92 -1.75 0.64 -18.70
CA GLY A 92 -2.76 -0.31 -19.17
C GLY A 92 -2.98 -1.51 -18.23
N ASP A 93 -2.20 -1.62 -17.16
CA ASP A 93 -2.42 -2.62 -16.10
C ASP A 93 -3.25 -2.04 -14.96
N HIS A 94 -2.73 -0.97 -14.37
CA HIS A 94 -3.37 -0.15 -13.36
C HIS A 94 -3.21 1.32 -13.76
N PHE A 95 -4.25 2.12 -13.55
CA PHE A 95 -4.18 3.54 -13.88
C PHE A 95 -3.60 4.31 -12.69
N HIS A 96 -2.28 4.45 -12.70
CA HIS A 96 -1.51 5.03 -11.60
C HIS A 96 -0.48 6.10 -12.04
N PRO A 97 -0.88 7.14 -12.80
CA PRO A 97 0.06 8.14 -13.29
C PRO A 97 0.79 8.91 -12.19
N LEU A 98 0.25 8.98 -10.96
CA LEU A 98 0.89 9.69 -9.85
C LEU A 98 2.24 9.08 -9.43
N VAL A 99 2.51 7.82 -9.80
CA VAL A 99 3.83 7.18 -9.62
C VAL A 99 4.95 7.99 -10.27
N ALA A 100 4.66 8.77 -11.32
CA ALA A 100 5.62 9.68 -11.95
C ALA A 100 6.18 10.74 -10.98
N ALA A 101 5.49 11.04 -9.88
CA ALA A 101 5.99 11.95 -8.83
C ALA A 101 7.29 11.45 -8.17
N LEU A 102 7.61 10.16 -8.28
CA LEU A 102 8.86 9.58 -7.78
C LEU A 102 10.04 9.76 -8.75
N ALA A 103 9.78 10.14 -10.00
CA ALA A 103 10.80 10.25 -11.05
C ALA A 103 11.93 11.26 -10.74
N PRO A 104 11.66 12.47 -10.19
CA PRO A 104 12.72 13.40 -9.82
C PRO A 104 13.67 12.82 -8.76
N LEU A 105 13.13 12.10 -7.78
CA LEU A 105 13.94 11.44 -6.74
C LEU A 105 14.79 10.33 -7.35
N TYR A 106 14.20 9.52 -8.24
CA TYR A 106 14.92 8.46 -8.93
C TYR A 106 16.03 8.99 -9.85
N ARG A 107 15.88 10.18 -10.47
CA ARG A 107 16.98 10.83 -11.22
C ARG A 107 18.20 11.12 -10.35
N LEU A 108 17.99 11.49 -9.08
CA LEU A 108 19.08 11.76 -8.13
C LEU A 108 19.74 10.46 -7.65
N TRP A 109 18.96 9.39 -7.55
CA TRP A 109 19.42 8.09 -7.08
C TRP A 109 18.76 6.94 -7.86
N PRO A 110 19.30 6.58 -9.05
CA PRO A 110 18.71 5.55 -9.91
C PRO A 110 18.94 4.15 -9.33
N SER A 111 18.06 3.74 -8.42
CA SER A 111 18.17 2.49 -7.69
C SER A 111 16.80 2.01 -7.22
N PRO A 112 16.54 0.69 -7.15
CA PRO A 112 15.34 0.16 -6.50
C PRO A 112 15.24 0.58 -5.02
N LEU A 113 16.38 0.80 -4.35
CA LEU A 113 16.42 1.27 -2.96
C LEU A 113 15.82 2.68 -2.81
N CYS A 114 15.90 3.51 -3.85
CA CYS A 114 15.23 4.82 -3.87
C CYS A 114 13.71 4.66 -3.73
N LEU A 115 13.11 3.72 -4.44
CA LEU A 115 11.66 3.52 -4.40
C LEU A 115 11.22 2.88 -3.08
N LEU A 116 11.98 1.91 -2.55
CA LEU A 116 11.71 1.29 -1.26
C LEU A 116 11.78 2.31 -0.10
N THR A 117 12.75 3.21 -0.13
CA THR A 117 12.89 4.28 0.87
C THR A 117 11.79 5.35 0.71
N ALA A 118 11.42 5.70 -0.52
CA ALA A 118 10.30 6.61 -0.79
C ALA A 118 8.97 6.05 -0.27
N GLN A 119 8.65 4.79 -0.56
CA GLN A 119 7.47 4.11 -0.02
C GLN A 119 7.48 4.12 1.51
N SER A 120 8.63 3.81 2.12
CA SER A 120 8.80 3.83 3.58
C SER A 120 8.48 5.21 4.18
N ALA A 121 8.95 6.28 3.54
CA ALA A 121 8.66 7.65 3.98
C ALA A 121 7.18 8.02 3.81
N LEU A 122 6.54 7.63 2.70
CA LEU A 122 5.11 7.89 2.44
C LEU A 122 4.19 7.20 3.45
N LEU A 123 4.45 5.91 3.73
CA LEU A 123 3.72 5.14 4.75
C LEU A 123 3.86 5.77 6.14
N ALA A 124 5.06 6.24 6.48
CA ALA A 124 5.32 6.89 7.76
C ALA A 124 4.70 8.30 7.83
N LEU A 125 4.70 9.07 6.73
CA LEU A 125 4.16 10.44 6.68
C LEU A 125 2.68 10.52 7.09
N ALA A 126 1.90 9.49 6.78
CA ALA A 126 0.49 9.40 7.16
C ALA A 126 0.25 9.41 8.68
N VAL A 127 1.26 9.08 9.51
CA VAL A 127 1.14 9.20 10.97
C VAL A 127 1.01 10.66 11.42
N VAL A 128 1.55 11.62 10.65
CA VAL A 128 1.60 13.04 11.00
C VAL A 128 0.21 13.61 11.23
N PRO A 129 -0.72 13.58 10.25
CA PRO A 129 -2.07 14.12 10.45
C PRO A 129 -2.86 13.37 11.53
N LEU A 130 -2.69 12.05 11.65
CA LEU A 130 -3.42 11.23 12.63
C LEU A 130 -2.96 11.50 14.07
N ALA A 131 -1.66 11.47 14.33
CA ALA A 131 -1.11 11.78 15.66
C ALA A 131 -1.35 13.24 16.03
N ARG A 132 -1.28 14.17 15.07
CA ARG A 132 -1.61 15.58 15.28
C ARG A 132 -3.10 15.76 15.63
N TRP A 133 -4.00 15.05 14.96
CA TRP A 133 -5.42 15.07 15.31
C TRP A 133 -5.67 14.51 16.71
N ALA A 134 -5.09 13.34 17.02
CA ALA A 134 -5.18 12.73 18.34
C ALA A 134 -4.64 13.65 19.45
N ALA A 135 -3.49 14.30 19.22
CA ALA A 135 -2.90 15.25 20.17
C ALA A 135 -3.86 16.40 20.50
N ARG A 136 -4.46 17.02 19.47
CA ARG A 136 -5.39 18.13 19.67
C ARG A 136 -6.68 17.71 20.34
N ALA A 137 -7.21 16.54 20.02
CA ALA A 137 -8.51 16.09 20.51
C ALA A 137 -8.46 15.42 21.88
N LEU A 138 -7.38 14.66 22.16
CA LEU A 138 -7.30 13.73 23.29
C LEU A 138 -6.02 13.91 24.14
N GLY A 139 -5.08 14.75 23.69
CA GLY A 139 -3.81 15.01 24.38
C GLY A 139 -2.64 14.12 23.94
N PRO A 140 -1.43 14.37 24.46
CA PRO A 140 -0.19 13.75 23.98
C PRO A 140 -0.14 12.23 24.14
N ALA A 141 -0.69 11.66 25.22
CA ALA A 141 -0.73 10.20 25.38
C ALA A 141 -1.46 9.50 24.22
N ALA A 142 -2.60 10.06 23.80
CA ALA A 142 -3.34 9.55 22.64
C ALA A 142 -2.55 9.71 21.34
N ALA A 143 -1.77 10.78 21.19
CA ALA A 143 -0.91 10.97 20.02
C ALA A 143 0.17 9.89 19.92
N HIS A 144 0.84 9.56 21.03
CA HIS A 144 1.79 8.44 21.08
C HIS A 144 1.10 7.11 20.79
N THR A 145 -0.06 6.83 21.40
CA THR A 145 -0.81 5.59 21.15
C THR A 145 -1.25 5.46 19.70
N VAL A 146 -1.79 6.51 19.09
CA VAL A 146 -2.18 6.51 17.69
C VAL A 146 -0.97 6.33 16.79
N ALA A 147 0.14 7.01 17.08
CA ALA A 147 1.34 6.89 16.27
C ALA A 147 1.96 5.48 16.34
N ALA A 148 2.06 4.91 17.55
CA ALA A 148 2.53 3.54 17.75
C ALA A 148 1.55 2.52 17.14
N GLY A 149 0.25 2.66 17.40
CA GLY A 149 -0.78 1.76 16.89
C GLY A 149 -0.86 1.76 15.37
N TYR A 150 -0.88 2.93 14.74
CA TYR A 150 -0.84 3.08 13.28
C TYR A 150 0.46 2.51 12.73
N GLY A 151 1.59 3.01 13.26
CA GLY A 151 2.90 2.75 12.70
C GLY A 151 3.39 1.32 12.87
N LEU A 152 2.92 0.62 13.91
CA LEU A 152 3.27 -0.77 14.17
C LEU A 152 2.12 -1.72 13.82
N SER A 153 1.03 -1.21 13.24
CA SER A 153 -0.08 -2.05 12.78
C SER A 153 0.38 -3.01 11.69
N TRP A 154 -0.25 -4.18 11.66
CA TRP A 154 0.07 -5.20 10.67
C TRP A 154 -0.14 -4.75 9.23
N GLY A 155 -1.17 -3.93 8.95
CA GLY A 155 -1.46 -3.49 7.58
C GLY A 155 -0.35 -2.61 7.01
N ILE A 156 0.23 -1.74 7.84
CA ILE A 156 1.40 -0.92 7.45
C ILE A 156 2.66 -1.78 7.44
N ALA A 157 2.84 -2.67 8.42
CA ALA A 157 3.97 -3.61 8.47
C ALA A 157 4.06 -4.49 7.21
N SER A 158 2.94 -5.06 6.76
CA SER A 158 2.87 -5.89 5.55
C SER A 158 3.23 -5.09 4.31
N ALA A 159 2.75 -3.85 4.18
CA ALA A 159 3.11 -2.98 3.05
C ALA A 159 4.58 -2.53 3.08
N ALA A 160 5.11 -2.16 4.26
CA ALA A 160 6.50 -1.76 4.43
C ALA A 160 7.49 -2.91 4.15
N ALA A 161 7.07 -4.14 4.41
CA ALA A 161 7.85 -5.34 4.15
C ALA A 161 7.50 -6.03 2.83
N PHE A 162 6.63 -5.45 2.02
CA PHE A 162 6.38 -5.89 0.65
C PHE A 162 7.00 -4.89 -0.32
N ASP A 163 7.10 -5.30 -1.58
CA ASP A 163 7.69 -4.49 -2.63
C ASP A 163 6.92 -3.18 -2.85
N VAL A 164 7.42 -2.32 -3.74
CA VAL A 164 6.84 -0.99 -3.97
C VAL A 164 5.48 -1.09 -4.66
N HIS A 165 4.51 -0.30 -4.19
CA HIS A 165 3.18 -0.19 -4.76
C HIS A 165 2.69 1.26 -4.75
N GLU A 166 1.98 1.64 -5.81
CA GLU A 166 1.31 2.92 -6.01
C GLU A 166 0.42 3.32 -4.83
N VAL A 167 -0.23 2.35 -4.16
CA VAL A 167 -1.11 2.62 -3.02
C VAL A 167 -0.40 3.31 -1.85
N ALA A 168 0.94 3.22 -1.74
CA ALA A 168 1.70 3.93 -0.73
C ALA A 168 1.55 5.46 -0.87
N LEU A 169 1.28 5.98 -2.08
CA LEU A 169 0.98 7.39 -2.33
C LEU A 169 -0.41 7.77 -1.78
N ALA A 170 -1.38 6.86 -1.80
CA ALA A 170 -2.72 7.10 -1.28
C ALA A 170 -2.76 7.18 0.26
N VAL A 171 -1.89 6.46 0.95
CA VAL A 171 -1.87 6.39 2.42
C VAL A 171 -1.75 7.77 3.09
N PRO A 172 -0.78 8.65 2.76
CA PRO A 172 -0.73 10.00 3.31
C PRO A 172 -1.88 10.89 2.82
N LEU A 173 -2.29 10.79 1.55
CA LEU A 173 -3.42 11.54 1.00
C LEU A 173 -4.71 11.29 1.79
N LEU A 174 -5.00 10.01 2.06
CA LEU A 174 -6.12 9.60 2.90
C LEU A 174 -5.98 10.12 4.32
N ALA A 175 -4.80 10.00 4.94
CA ALA A 175 -4.60 10.42 6.32
C ALA A 175 -4.81 11.95 6.51
N PHE A 176 -4.31 12.78 5.59
CA PHE A 176 -4.56 14.23 5.60
C PHE A 176 -6.02 14.56 5.28
N GLY A 177 -6.62 13.86 4.32
CA GLY A 177 -8.05 14.00 4.00
C GLY A 177 -8.96 13.67 5.19
N LEU A 178 -8.66 12.59 5.91
CA LEU A 178 -9.40 12.15 7.09
C LEU A 178 -9.27 13.12 8.26
N GLU A 179 -8.08 13.68 8.52
CA GLU A 179 -7.94 14.78 9.50
C GLU A 179 -8.78 16.00 9.10
N ALA A 180 -8.81 16.34 7.81
CA ALA A 180 -9.65 17.44 7.32
C ALA A 180 -11.14 17.14 7.47
N LEU A 181 -11.60 15.91 7.22
CA LEU A 181 -12.98 15.47 7.49
C LEU A 181 -13.31 15.58 8.98
N GLY A 182 -12.42 15.10 9.87
CA GLY A 182 -12.60 15.21 11.32
C GLY A 182 -12.67 16.66 11.81
N ARG A 183 -12.02 17.59 11.12
CA ARG A 183 -12.09 19.04 11.36
C ARG A 183 -13.25 19.73 10.62
N ARG A 184 -14.03 19.01 9.83
CA ARG A 184 -15.07 19.55 8.93
C ARG A 184 -14.55 20.57 7.92
N CYS A 185 -13.27 20.48 7.56
CA CYS A 185 -12.65 21.27 6.50
C CYS A 185 -12.91 20.61 5.14
N TRP A 186 -14.17 20.62 4.69
CA TRP A 186 -14.66 19.80 3.57
C TRP A 186 -13.88 19.99 2.26
N ARG A 187 -13.55 21.23 1.90
CA ARG A 187 -12.78 21.52 0.68
C ARG A 187 -11.35 20.96 0.75
N ALA A 188 -10.72 21.06 1.92
CA ALA A 188 -9.40 20.50 2.13
C ALA A 188 -9.45 18.96 2.09
N ALA A 189 -10.50 18.34 2.64
CA ALA A 189 -10.70 16.90 2.53
C ALA A 189 -10.76 16.46 1.06
N VAL A 190 -11.58 17.14 0.24
CA VAL A 190 -11.66 16.88 -1.21
C VAL A 190 -10.33 17.11 -1.89
N ALA A 191 -9.62 18.20 -1.60
CA ALA A 191 -8.32 18.49 -2.22
C ALA A 191 -7.26 17.41 -1.91
N TRP A 192 -7.26 16.86 -0.70
CA TRP A 192 -6.36 15.77 -0.32
C TRP A 192 -6.76 14.42 -0.93
N THR A 193 -8.05 14.14 -1.10
CA THR A 193 -8.52 12.84 -1.61
C THR A 193 -8.76 12.80 -3.11
N ALA A 194 -8.93 13.93 -3.79
CA ALA A 194 -9.14 13.97 -5.25
C ALA A 194 -7.99 13.31 -6.04
N PRO A 195 -6.70 13.45 -5.66
CA PRO A 195 -5.60 12.79 -6.35
C PRO A 195 -5.64 11.25 -6.28
N LEU A 196 -6.54 10.64 -5.49
CA LEU A 196 -6.71 9.18 -5.46
C LEU A 196 -7.05 8.58 -6.83
N LEU A 197 -7.75 9.34 -7.70
CA LEU A 197 -7.99 8.97 -9.10
C LEU A 197 -6.70 8.79 -9.91
N LEU A 198 -5.61 9.43 -9.49
CA LEU A 198 -4.31 9.31 -10.15
C LEU A 198 -3.42 8.24 -9.50
N VAL A 199 -3.87 7.62 -8.40
CA VAL A 199 -3.10 6.61 -7.68
C VAL A 199 -3.43 5.21 -8.17
N LYS A 200 -4.71 4.85 -8.26
CA LYS A 200 -5.17 3.52 -8.69
C LYS A 200 -6.66 3.58 -9.02
N GLU A 201 -7.11 2.86 -10.03
CA GLU A 201 -8.44 2.99 -10.58
C GLU A 201 -9.59 2.63 -9.61
N ASP A 202 -9.35 1.74 -8.63
CA ASP A 202 -10.35 1.40 -7.61
C ASP A 202 -10.49 2.47 -6.52
N LEU A 203 -9.49 3.35 -6.37
CA LEU A 203 -9.50 4.38 -5.31
C LEU A 203 -10.44 5.55 -5.64
N GLY A 204 -10.94 5.67 -6.88
CA GLY A 204 -12.06 6.55 -7.19
C GLY A 204 -13.34 6.16 -6.46
N LEU A 205 -13.55 4.87 -6.14
CA LEU A 205 -14.65 4.43 -5.29
C LEU A 205 -14.48 4.89 -3.83
N THR A 206 -13.23 4.95 -3.34
CA THR A 206 -12.92 5.53 -2.02
C THR A 206 -13.16 7.03 -2.01
N LEU A 207 -12.79 7.76 -3.08
CA LEU A 207 -13.17 9.16 -3.26
C LEU A 207 -14.69 9.33 -3.28
N ALA A 208 -15.41 8.39 -3.90
CA ALA A 208 -16.86 8.42 -3.93
C ALA A 208 -17.47 8.27 -2.52
N ALA A 209 -16.93 7.36 -1.71
CA ALA A 209 -17.33 7.20 -0.31
C ALA A 209 -17.03 8.45 0.52
N VAL A 210 -15.88 9.12 0.28
CA VAL A 210 -15.58 10.42 0.89
C VAL A 210 -16.63 11.47 0.51
N GLY A 211 -16.99 11.55 -0.78
CA GLY A 211 -18.05 12.43 -1.27
C GLY A 211 -19.40 12.15 -0.62
N ALA A 212 -19.79 10.88 -0.50
CA ALA A 212 -21.02 10.48 0.17
C ALA A 212 -21.02 10.86 1.66
N TYR A 213 -19.90 10.66 2.36
CA TYR A 213 -19.73 11.10 3.74
C TYR A 213 -19.89 12.61 3.89
N ILE A 214 -19.26 13.41 3.00
CA ILE A 214 -19.41 14.87 2.97
C ILE A 214 -20.86 15.27 2.68
N ALA A 215 -21.54 14.57 1.77
CA ALA A 215 -22.93 14.87 1.45
C ALA A 215 -23.88 14.61 2.62
N TRP A 216 -23.57 13.59 3.43
CA TRP A 216 -24.33 13.25 4.63
C TRP A 216 -24.05 14.18 5.81
N ARG A 217 -22.78 14.48 6.08
CA ARG A 217 -22.34 15.19 7.30
C ARG A 217 -22.03 16.68 7.11
N GLY A 218 -22.01 17.15 5.86
CA GLY A 218 -21.53 18.47 5.48
C GLY A 218 -22.24 19.04 4.23
N PRO A 219 -21.55 19.84 3.40
CA PRO A 219 -22.14 20.51 2.25
C PRO A 219 -22.57 19.51 1.17
N ARG A 220 -23.89 19.29 1.07
CA ARG A 220 -24.50 18.26 0.21
C ARG A 220 -24.02 18.33 -1.25
N ARG A 221 -24.00 19.53 -1.84
CA ARG A 221 -23.55 19.74 -3.24
C ARG A 221 -22.08 19.36 -3.44
N LEU A 222 -21.18 19.76 -2.54
CA LEU A 222 -19.76 19.42 -2.63
C LEU A 222 -19.57 17.90 -2.54
N GLY A 223 -20.27 17.27 -1.60
CA GLY A 223 -20.22 15.82 -1.42
C GLY A 223 -20.73 15.05 -2.63
N LEU A 224 -21.90 15.43 -3.18
CA LEU A 224 -22.47 14.79 -4.37
C LEU A 224 -21.58 14.96 -5.61
N LEU A 225 -21.00 16.14 -5.82
CA LEU A 225 -20.05 16.37 -6.93
C LEU A 225 -18.77 15.54 -6.76
N THR A 226 -18.25 15.45 -5.53
CA THR A 226 -17.08 14.60 -5.23
C THR A 226 -17.40 13.12 -5.44
N ALA A 227 -18.61 12.69 -5.04
CA ALA A 227 -19.08 11.32 -5.23
C ALA A 227 -19.19 10.96 -6.71
N ALA A 228 -19.83 11.83 -7.50
CA ALA A 228 -19.93 11.68 -8.94
C ALA A 228 -18.56 11.68 -9.61
N ALA A 229 -17.64 12.56 -9.22
CA ALA A 229 -16.29 12.59 -9.75
C ALA A 229 -15.51 11.29 -9.48
N GLY A 230 -15.63 10.72 -8.27
CA GLY A 230 -15.03 9.44 -7.93
C GLY A 230 -15.57 8.28 -8.77
N LEU A 231 -16.90 8.16 -8.88
CA LEU A 231 -17.55 7.10 -9.66
C LEU A 231 -17.27 7.22 -11.16
N LEU A 232 -17.42 8.42 -11.72
CA LEU A 232 -17.16 8.68 -13.14
C LEU A 232 -15.67 8.52 -13.46
N GLY A 233 -14.78 8.95 -12.57
CA GLY A 233 -13.34 8.77 -12.70
C GLY A 233 -12.96 7.29 -12.83
N SER A 234 -13.34 6.47 -11.84
CA SER A 234 -13.10 5.02 -11.91
C SER A 234 -13.72 4.37 -13.15
N ALA A 235 -14.94 4.79 -13.55
CA ALA A 235 -15.58 4.26 -14.75
C ALA A 235 -14.79 4.60 -16.03
N VAL A 236 -14.32 5.84 -16.16
CA VAL A 236 -13.48 6.28 -17.30
C VAL A 236 -12.13 5.55 -17.29
N GLU A 237 -11.50 5.40 -16.13
CA GLU A 237 -10.24 4.69 -15.98
C GLU A 237 -10.36 3.24 -16.45
N ILE A 238 -11.37 2.52 -15.95
CA ILE A 238 -11.58 1.10 -16.24
C ILE A 238 -12.06 0.88 -17.68
N ALA A 239 -13.02 1.67 -18.16
CA ALA A 239 -13.66 1.42 -19.44
C ALA A 239 -12.92 2.03 -20.65
N VAL A 240 -12.10 3.07 -20.43
CA VAL A 240 -11.46 3.83 -21.52
C VAL A 240 -9.95 3.82 -21.38
N LEU A 241 -9.41 4.31 -20.26
CA LEU A 241 -7.96 4.56 -20.14
C LEU A 241 -7.15 3.26 -20.09
N LEU A 242 -7.54 2.31 -19.24
CA LEU A 242 -6.88 1.00 -19.14
C LEU A 242 -6.86 0.27 -20.50
N PRO A 243 -8.01 0.07 -21.20
CA PRO A 243 -8.02 -0.52 -22.54
C PRO A 243 -7.20 0.23 -23.57
N ALA A 244 -7.15 1.57 -23.50
CA ALA A 244 -6.39 2.39 -24.46
C ALA A 244 -4.87 2.23 -24.31
N PHE A 245 -4.37 1.97 -23.10
CA PHE A 245 -2.94 1.74 -22.85
C PHE A 245 -2.55 0.26 -22.88
N HIS A 246 -3.50 -0.66 -22.76
CA HIS A 246 -3.22 -2.10 -22.77
C HIS A 246 -2.93 -2.60 -24.20
N PRO A 247 -1.79 -3.28 -24.47
CA PRO A 247 -1.42 -3.71 -25.82
C PRO A 247 -2.41 -4.64 -26.52
N ALA A 248 -3.18 -5.43 -25.76
CA ALA A 248 -4.21 -6.33 -26.29
C ALA A 248 -5.64 -5.78 -26.14
N GLY A 249 -5.79 -4.55 -25.64
CA GLY A 249 -7.07 -4.00 -25.18
C GLY A 249 -7.61 -4.67 -23.91
N GLY A 250 -8.61 -4.05 -23.28
CA GLY A 250 -9.33 -4.58 -22.12
C GLY A 250 -8.71 -4.30 -20.75
N TYR A 251 -9.33 -4.85 -19.70
CA TYR A 251 -8.92 -4.70 -18.29
C TYR A 251 -8.46 -6.05 -17.73
N SER A 252 -7.17 -6.17 -17.45
CA SER A 252 -6.51 -7.41 -17.00
C SER A 252 -7.11 -8.02 -15.73
N HIS A 253 -7.73 -7.20 -14.88
CA HIS A 253 -8.25 -7.64 -13.58
C HIS A 253 -9.78 -7.77 -13.53
N GLY A 254 -10.48 -7.55 -14.65
CA GLY A 254 -11.94 -7.65 -14.70
C GLY A 254 -12.46 -9.02 -14.26
N GLY A 255 -11.75 -10.10 -14.63
CA GLY A 255 -12.11 -11.47 -14.27
C GLY A 255 -11.93 -11.83 -12.79
N ASN A 256 -11.25 -11.01 -12.00
CA ASN A 256 -11.10 -11.27 -10.56
C ASN A 256 -12.41 -11.16 -9.78
N LEU A 257 -13.39 -10.46 -10.36
CA LEU A 257 -14.72 -10.23 -9.79
C LEU A 257 -15.80 -11.09 -10.48
N ASP A 258 -15.42 -12.08 -11.30
CA ASP A 258 -16.36 -12.85 -12.09
C ASP A 258 -17.41 -13.55 -11.20
N GLY A 259 -18.60 -12.94 -11.18
CA GLY A 259 -19.84 -13.42 -10.57
C GLY A 259 -20.46 -14.61 -11.30
N ALA A 260 -19.69 -15.36 -12.09
CA ALA A 260 -20.12 -16.57 -12.77
C ALA A 260 -20.56 -17.68 -11.80
N ALA A 261 -20.26 -17.55 -10.51
CA ALA A 261 -20.71 -18.49 -9.48
C ALA A 261 -22.23 -18.54 -9.32
N TYR A 262 -22.96 -17.45 -9.62
CA TYR A 262 -24.38 -17.35 -9.27
C TYR A 262 -25.34 -17.00 -10.41
N GLY A 263 -24.87 -16.65 -11.61
CA GLY A 263 -25.70 -16.51 -12.81
C GLY A 263 -26.73 -15.36 -12.83
N SER A 264 -26.92 -14.62 -11.72
CA SER A 264 -27.81 -13.45 -11.65
C SER A 264 -27.38 -12.47 -10.55
N LEU A 265 -27.71 -11.18 -10.71
CA LEU A 265 -27.47 -10.15 -9.68
C LEU A 265 -28.19 -10.47 -8.35
N LEU A 266 -29.37 -11.09 -8.42
CA LEU A 266 -30.20 -11.39 -7.26
C LEU A 266 -29.61 -12.53 -6.42
N SER A 267 -29.06 -13.54 -7.06
CA SER A 267 -28.32 -14.63 -6.40
C SER A 267 -26.95 -14.17 -5.89
N THR A 268 -26.27 -13.27 -6.60
CA THR A 268 -25.09 -12.57 -6.06
C THR A 268 -25.43 -11.80 -4.79
N LEU A 269 -26.52 -11.04 -4.75
CA LEU A 269 -26.95 -10.32 -3.54
C LEU A 269 -27.39 -11.26 -2.41
N ALA A 270 -28.00 -12.39 -2.73
CA ALA A 270 -28.45 -13.38 -1.74
C ALA A 270 -27.29 -14.15 -1.08
N HIS A 271 -26.17 -14.37 -1.78
CA HIS A 271 -25.04 -15.17 -1.29
C HIS A 271 -23.80 -14.34 -0.93
N ALA A 272 -23.69 -13.12 -1.45
CA ALA A 272 -22.59 -12.18 -1.12
C ALA A 272 -22.30 -12.04 0.39
N PRO A 273 -23.30 -11.99 1.31
CA PRO A 273 -23.00 -11.89 2.74
C PRO A 273 -22.19 -13.08 3.28
N LEU A 274 -22.42 -14.29 2.77
CA LEU A 274 -21.69 -15.50 3.15
C LEU A 274 -20.34 -15.57 2.42
N ASP A 275 -20.29 -15.19 1.15
CA ASP A 275 -19.07 -15.26 0.32
C ASP A 275 -18.02 -14.22 0.72
N VAL A 276 -18.46 -13.07 1.25
CA VAL A 276 -17.58 -12.05 1.84
C VAL A 276 -16.88 -12.56 3.09
N LEU A 277 -17.42 -13.59 3.75
CA LEU A 277 -16.85 -14.18 4.96
C LEU A 277 -16.12 -15.51 4.70
N ARG A 278 -16.24 -16.08 3.48
CA ARG A 278 -15.68 -17.37 3.11
C ARG A 278 -14.65 -17.27 1.96
N PRO A 279 -13.51 -18.00 2.05
CA PRO A 279 -13.09 -18.86 3.16
C PRO A 279 -12.77 -18.06 4.43
N GLU A 280 -12.61 -18.75 5.57
CA GLU A 280 -12.49 -18.19 6.92
C GLU A 280 -11.46 -17.06 7.05
N THR A 281 -10.42 -17.09 6.22
CA THR A 281 -9.41 -16.04 6.16
C THR A 281 -10.00 -14.66 5.81
N LYS A 282 -11.08 -14.58 5.01
CA LYS A 282 -11.77 -13.30 4.73
C LYS A 282 -12.32 -12.70 6.03
N ALA A 283 -13.02 -13.51 6.83
CA ALA A 283 -13.53 -13.10 8.14
C ALA A 283 -12.38 -12.71 9.09
N THR A 284 -11.30 -13.51 9.14
CA THR A 284 -10.10 -13.18 9.92
C THR A 284 -9.51 -11.84 9.50
N THR A 285 -9.39 -11.59 8.19
CA THR A 285 -8.85 -10.33 7.66
C THR A 285 -9.73 -9.14 8.02
N LEU A 286 -11.06 -9.26 7.96
CA LEU A 286 -11.98 -8.21 8.39
C LEU A 286 -11.77 -7.84 9.87
N VAL A 287 -11.70 -8.84 10.75
CA VAL A 287 -11.41 -8.61 12.18
C VAL A 287 -10.04 -7.94 12.35
N LEU A 288 -9.01 -8.48 11.69
CA LEU A 288 -7.65 -7.96 11.79
C LEU A 288 -7.54 -6.52 11.28
N VAL A 289 -8.25 -6.12 10.22
CA VAL A 289 -8.22 -4.73 9.71
C VAL A 289 -8.66 -3.75 10.80
N PHE A 290 -9.69 -4.08 11.57
CA PHE A 290 -10.24 -3.18 12.60
C PHE A 290 -9.62 -3.39 13.99
N ALA A 291 -8.97 -4.53 14.24
CA ALA A 291 -8.34 -4.85 15.53
C ALA A 291 -7.35 -3.77 16.03
N PRO A 292 -6.50 -3.13 15.18
CA PRO A 292 -5.63 -2.02 15.61
C PRO A 292 -6.36 -0.83 16.25
N SER A 293 -7.65 -0.66 15.97
CA SER A 293 -8.51 0.35 16.64
C SER A 293 -9.29 -0.18 17.84
N ALA A 294 -8.97 -1.37 18.34
CA ALA A 294 -9.81 -2.11 19.29
C ALA A 294 -11.26 -2.28 18.80
N LEU A 295 -11.44 -2.43 17.47
CA LEU A 295 -12.74 -2.49 16.77
C LEU A 295 -13.58 -1.21 16.87
N LEU A 296 -13.09 -0.13 17.51
CA LEU A 296 -13.86 1.08 17.73
C LEU A 296 -14.14 1.86 16.44
N ALA A 297 -13.31 1.72 15.42
CA ALA A 297 -13.54 2.38 14.14
C ALA A 297 -14.86 1.95 13.48
N LEU A 298 -15.39 0.76 13.79
CA LEU A 298 -16.71 0.30 13.33
C LEU A 298 -17.86 1.15 13.88
N ARG A 299 -17.65 1.86 15.00
CA ARG A 299 -18.63 2.78 15.58
C ARG A 299 -18.55 4.18 14.99
N SER A 300 -17.50 4.49 14.22
CA SER A 300 -17.36 5.77 13.54
C SER A 300 -17.99 5.71 12.14
N PRO A 301 -18.73 6.75 11.72
CA PRO A 301 -19.15 6.84 10.34
C PRO A 301 -17.99 7.04 9.35
N LEU A 302 -16.79 7.43 9.82
CA LEU A 302 -15.57 7.42 8.99
C LEU A 302 -15.13 5.99 8.63
N GLY A 303 -15.47 4.99 9.46
CA GLY A 303 -15.18 3.59 9.18
C GLY A 303 -15.81 3.09 7.87
N LEU A 304 -16.92 3.71 7.42
CA LEU A 304 -17.58 3.40 6.16
C LEU A 304 -16.70 3.70 4.94
N LEU A 305 -15.69 4.57 5.07
CA LEU A 305 -14.75 4.87 3.99
C LEU A 305 -13.85 3.68 3.64
N ALA A 306 -13.75 2.68 4.52
CA ALA A 306 -13.06 1.42 4.24
C ALA A 306 -13.88 0.48 3.35
N ALA A 307 -15.20 0.71 3.22
CA ALA A 307 -16.12 -0.22 2.57
C ALA A 307 -15.78 -0.50 1.09
N PRO A 308 -15.43 0.49 0.24
CA PRO A 308 -15.15 0.19 -1.17
C PRO A 308 -13.98 -0.78 -1.35
N THR A 309 -12.85 -0.52 -0.69
CA THR A 309 -11.67 -1.38 -0.75
C THR A 309 -11.93 -2.74 -0.10
N LEU A 310 -12.67 -2.80 1.01
CA LEU A 310 -13.05 -4.09 1.61
C LEU A 310 -14.00 -4.89 0.70
N ALA A 311 -14.96 -4.23 0.06
CA ALA A 311 -15.96 -4.90 -0.77
C ALA A 311 -15.32 -5.64 -1.95
N TRP A 312 -14.54 -4.95 -2.79
CA TRP A 312 -13.91 -5.63 -3.94
C TRP A 312 -12.93 -6.71 -3.48
N ARG A 313 -12.19 -6.46 -2.39
CA ARG A 313 -11.21 -7.40 -1.85
C ARG A 313 -11.86 -8.69 -1.34
N MET A 314 -13.00 -8.59 -0.68
CA MET A 314 -13.73 -9.75 -0.16
C MET A 314 -14.59 -10.43 -1.24
N LEU A 315 -14.99 -9.73 -2.30
CA LEU A 315 -15.70 -10.32 -3.45
C LEU A 315 -14.76 -10.99 -4.45
N SER A 316 -13.48 -10.66 -4.42
CA SER A 316 -12.49 -11.21 -5.34
C SER A 316 -12.31 -12.73 -5.21
N GLY A 317 -12.27 -13.42 -6.35
CA GLY A 317 -11.87 -14.84 -6.46
C GLY A 317 -10.37 -15.09 -6.30
N ASN A 318 -9.53 -14.06 -6.43
CA ASN A 318 -8.09 -14.17 -6.25
C ASN A 318 -7.68 -14.25 -4.75
N GLY A 319 -7.05 -15.37 -4.37
CA GLY A 319 -6.51 -15.66 -3.04
C GLY A 319 -5.61 -14.58 -2.45
N PHE A 320 -4.85 -13.89 -3.29
CA PHE A 320 -3.90 -12.86 -2.84
C PHE A 320 -4.60 -11.61 -2.31
N HIS A 321 -5.84 -11.34 -2.73
CA HIS A 321 -6.55 -10.13 -2.35
C HIS A 321 -6.99 -10.18 -0.89
N TRP A 322 -7.49 -11.30 -0.38
CA TRP A 322 -8.12 -11.36 0.95
C TRP A 322 -7.22 -11.80 2.11
N GLY A 323 -5.96 -12.16 1.86
CA GLY A 323 -4.98 -12.49 2.91
C GLY A 323 -4.35 -11.26 3.59
N THR A 324 -3.53 -11.46 4.62
CA THR A 324 -2.90 -10.39 5.43
C THR A 324 -1.50 -9.98 4.97
N ALA A 325 -1.02 -10.58 3.89
CA ALA A 325 0.40 -10.65 3.59
C ALA A 325 0.91 -9.48 2.71
N PHE A 326 0.05 -8.96 1.84
CA PHE A 326 0.33 -7.91 0.85
C PHE A 326 -0.08 -6.51 1.33
N HIS A 327 0.05 -5.53 0.45
CA HIS A 327 -0.16 -4.10 0.72
C HIS A 327 -1.63 -3.66 0.83
N TYR A 328 -2.61 -4.49 0.49
CA TYR A 328 -4.03 -4.10 0.35
C TYR A 328 -4.64 -3.44 1.60
N SER A 329 -4.13 -3.76 2.80
CA SER A 329 -4.62 -3.14 4.04
C SER A 329 -4.05 -1.74 4.30
N ALA A 330 -2.99 -1.31 3.60
CA ALA A 330 -2.29 -0.06 3.90
C ALA A 330 -3.21 1.17 3.83
N VAL A 331 -4.08 1.23 2.83
CA VAL A 331 -5.06 2.32 2.65
C VAL A 331 -6.22 2.27 3.65
N LEU A 332 -6.45 1.11 4.29
CA LEU A 332 -7.51 0.94 5.29
C LEU A 332 -7.08 1.41 6.67
N ILE A 333 -5.81 1.22 7.05
CA ILE A 333 -5.29 1.59 8.37
C ILE A 333 -5.51 3.07 8.72
N PRO A 334 -5.24 4.07 7.84
CA PRO A 334 -5.52 5.47 8.20
C PRO A 334 -7.01 5.72 8.46
N VAL A 335 -7.92 5.05 7.72
CA VAL A 335 -9.38 5.12 7.95
C VAL A 335 -9.73 4.54 9.32
N VAL A 336 -9.15 3.40 9.68
CA VAL A 336 -9.35 2.72 10.96
C VAL A 336 -8.89 3.61 12.13
N PHE A 337 -7.71 4.23 12.05
CA PHE A 337 -7.24 5.14 13.10
C PHE A 337 -7.98 6.47 13.13
N ALA A 338 -8.42 6.99 11.99
CA ALA A 338 -9.32 8.15 11.94
C ALA A 338 -10.65 7.86 12.65
N GLY A 339 -11.24 6.68 12.42
CA GLY A 339 -12.47 6.24 13.10
C GLY A 339 -12.29 6.06 14.61
N LEU A 340 -11.14 5.53 15.05
CA LEU A 340 -10.77 5.48 16.47
C LEU A 340 -10.76 6.88 17.08
N ILE A 341 -10.03 7.82 16.46
CA ILE A 341 -9.91 9.19 16.98
C ILE A 341 -11.27 9.86 17.04
N ASP A 342 -12.13 9.69 16.02
CA ASP A 342 -13.47 10.27 15.97
C ASP A 342 -14.36 9.78 17.12
N VAL A 343 -14.39 8.47 17.39
CA VAL A 343 -15.16 7.88 18.50
C VAL A 343 -14.67 8.39 19.86
N LEU A 344 -13.36 8.32 20.10
CA LEU A 344 -12.78 8.75 21.37
C LEU A 344 -12.97 10.27 21.58
N SER A 345 -12.90 11.06 20.51
CA SER A 345 -13.17 12.50 20.56
C SER A 345 -14.62 12.79 20.94
N GLY A 346 -15.56 11.95 20.48
CA GLY A 346 -16.97 12.00 20.90
C GLY A 346 -17.11 11.83 22.41
N TRP A 347 -16.61 10.72 22.94
CA TRP A 347 -16.68 10.42 24.39
C TRP A 347 -16.03 11.50 25.25
N ARG A 348 -14.90 12.07 24.81
CA ARG A 348 -14.23 13.11 25.58
C ARG A 348 -15.04 14.40 25.70
N ARG A 349 -15.94 14.70 24.74
CA ARG A 349 -16.83 15.88 24.84
C ARG A 349 -17.88 15.72 25.93
N ASP A 350 -18.28 14.49 26.25
CA ASP A 350 -19.25 14.22 27.31
C ASP A 350 -18.68 14.50 28.72
N ALA A 351 -17.37 14.76 28.84
CA ALA A 351 -16.63 15.26 30.01
C ALA A 351 -16.78 14.45 31.33
N GLY A 352 -17.45 13.30 31.33
CA GLY A 352 -17.67 12.46 32.51
C GLY A 352 -16.46 11.59 32.91
N PRO A 353 -16.32 11.21 34.19
CA PRO A 353 -15.25 10.31 34.67
C PRO A 353 -15.23 8.94 33.96
N LEU A 354 -16.42 8.41 33.64
CA LEU A 354 -16.57 7.16 32.89
C LEU A 354 -16.02 7.28 31.47
N ALA A 355 -16.29 8.39 30.78
CA ALA A 355 -15.77 8.63 29.44
C ALA A 355 -14.24 8.74 29.44
N ALA A 356 -13.66 9.43 30.43
CA ALA A 356 -12.20 9.50 30.59
C ALA A 356 -11.59 8.11 30.85
N ARG A 357 -12.24 7.27 31.66
CA ARG A 357 -11.82 5.88 31.89
C ARG A 357 -11.92 5.04 30.62
N GLN A 358 -13.00 5.17 29.86
CA GLN A 358 -13.18 4.47 28.58
C GLN A 358 -12.10 4.87 27.57
N VAL A 359 -11.81 6.16 27.40
CA VAL A 359 -10.72 6.62 26.53
C VAL A 359 -9.39 5.99 26.94
N ARG A 360 -9.03 6.03 28.23
CA ARG A 360 -7.78 5.40 28.71
C ARG A 360 -7.75 3.90 28.46
N ALA A 361 -8.84 3.20 28.75
CA ALA A 361 -8.95 1.76 28.52
C ALA A 361 -8.79 1.43 27.03
N SER A 362 -9.44 2.17 26.14
CA SER A 362 -9.32 1.98 24.70
C SER A 362 -7.90 2.23 24.18
N LEU A 363 -7.23 3.28 24.67
CA LEU A 363 -5.82 3.53 24.32
C LEU A 363 -4.91 2.40 24.80
N ALA A 364 -5.14 1.87 26.00
CA ALA A 364 -4.41 0.71 26.51
C ALA A 364 -4.69 -0.55 25.67
N THR A 365 -5.95 -0.79 25.25
CA THR A 365 -6.32 -1.90 24.38
C THR A 365 -5.65 -1.78 23.01
N VAL A 366 -5.59 -0.59 22.41
CA VAL A 366 -4.87 -0.35 21.14
C VAL A 366 -3.41 -0.74 21.26
N LEU A 367 -2.73 -0.33 22.33
CA LEU A 367 -1.34 -0.71 22.58
C LEU A 367 -1.19 -2.22 22.80
N ALA A 368 -2.09 -2.83 23.58
CA ALA A 368 -2.08 -4.27 23.84
C ALA A 368 -2.27 -5.10 22.56
N VAL A 369 -3.26 -4.74 21.73
CA VAL A 369 -3.49 -5.41 20.43
C VAL A 369 -2.28 -5.23 19.52
N THR A 370 -1.71 -4.03 19.47
CA THR A 370 -0.49 -3.76 18.69
C THR A 370 0.66 -4.66 19.15
N ALA A 371 0.90 -4.75 20.45
CA ALA A 371 1.95 -5.58 21.02
C ALA A 371 1.73 -7.09 20.78
N VAL A 372 0.49 -7.57 20.85
CA VAL A 372 0.13 -8.97 20.60
C VAL A 372 0.29 -9.34 19.12
N LEU A 373 -0.08 -8.44 18.21
CA LEU A 373 0.02 -8.72 16.77
C LEU A 373 1.46 -8.58 16.25
N LEU A 374 2.27 -7.68 16.82
CA LEU A 374 3.60 -7.34 16.30
C LEU A 374 4.50 -8.56 15.96
N PRO A 375 4.60 -9.62 16.80
CA PRO A 375 5.43 -10.80 16.51
C PRO A 375 4.99 -11.61 15.28
N SER A 376 3.69 -11.54 14.93
CA SER A 376 3.10 -12.30 13.83
C SER A 376 3.26 -11.63 12.47
N PHE A 377 3.86 -10.43 12.42
CA PHE A 377 3.95 -9.62 11.21
C PHE A 377 5.38 -9.16 10.90
N PRO A 378 5.64 -8.69 9.67
CA PRO A 378 7.00 -8.58 9.15
C PRO A 378 7.97 -7.68 9.91
N LEU A 379 7.50 -6.73 10.72
CA LEU A 379 8.38 -5.91 11.57
C LEU A 379 9.16 -6.77 12.58
N ALA A 380 8.60 -7.91 13.02
CA ALA A 380 9.28 -8.87 13.89
C ALA A 380 10.55 -9.46 13.27
N GLN A 381 10.70 -9.43 11.93
CA GLN A 381 11.91 -9.88 11.25
C GLN A 381 13.15 -9.10 11.70
N LEU A 382 13.01 -7.83 12.14
CA LEU A 382 14.14 -7.06 12.65
C LEU A 382 14.74 -7.61 13.94
N ALA A 383 13.95 -8.36 14.73
CA ALA A 383 14.46 -9.06 15.92
C ALA A 383 15.19 -10.36 15.55
N GLN A 384 15.08 -10.84 14.31
CA GLN A 384 15.66 -12.10 13.88
C GLN A 384 17.11 -11.89 13.39
N ARG A 385 18.04 -12.70 13.93
CA ARG A 385 19.46 -12.67 13.53
C ARG A 385 19.66 -12.86 12.02
N ALA A 386 18.80 -13.66 11.37
CA ALA A 386 18.85 -13.93 9.93
C ALA A 386 18.70 -12.66 9.08
N THR A 387 18.00 -11.63 9.56
CA THR A 387 17.81 -10.36 8.86
C THR A 387 19.11 -9.57 8.73
N TRP A 388 20.04 -9.77 9.66
CA TRP A 388 21.28 -8.99 9.76
C TRP A 388 22.51 -9.71 9.18
N ARG A 389 22.46 -11.04 9.06
CA ARG A 389 23.58 -11.83 8.51
C ARG A 389 23.56 -11.80 6.99
N ALA A 390 24.72 -11.57 6.39
CA ALA A 390 24.89 -11.74 4.95
C ALA A 390 24.73 -13.23 4.58
N SER A 391 23.93 -13.51 3.56
CA SER A 391 23.78 -14.86 3.01
C SER A 391 24.89 -15.15 1.99
N PRO A 392 25.56 -16.31 2.04
CA PRO A 392 26.47 -16.76 0.98
C PRO A 392 25.82 -16.73 -0.41
N HIS A 393 24.53 -17.08 -0.49
CA HIS A 393 23.72 -17.01 -1.71
C HIS A 393 23.62 -15.59 -2.26
N ALA A 394 23.33 -14.63 -1.38
CA ALA A 394 23.22 -13.23 -1.77
C ALA A 394 24.58 -12.65 -2.23
N ALA A 395 25.68 -13.10 -1.63
CA ALA A 395 27.03 -12.73 -2.08
C ALA A 395 27.37 -13.36 -3.44
N ALA A 396 27.04 -14.64 -3.65
CA ALA A 396 27.21 -15.34 -4.91
C ALA A 396 26.40 -14.65 -6.03
N ALA A 397 25.13 -14.33 -5.78
CA ALA A 397 24.28 -13.60 -6.71
C ALA A 397 24.90 -12.28 -7.14
N ARG A 398 25.27 -11.42 -6.18
CA ARG A 398 25.89 -10.12 -6.49
C ARG A 398 27.17 -10.29 -7.32
N SER A 399 28.02 -11.26 -6.97
CA SER A 399 29.26 -11.52 -7.70
C SER A 399 29.03 -11.98 -9.15
N LEU A 400 28.00 -12.81 -9.38
CA LEU A 400 27.67 -13.30 -10.73
C LEU A 400 26.98 -12.21 -11.55
N LEU A 401 26.00 -11.51 -10.96
CA LEU A 401 25.29 -10.43 -11.62
C LEU A 401 26.22 -9.28 -12.03
N ALA A 402 27.26 -8.98 -11.24
CA ALA A 402 28.27 -7.96 -11.59
C ALA A 402 29.05 -8.25 -12.89
N ARG A 403 29.02 -9.49 -13.40
CA ARG A 403 29.64 -9.87 -14.68
C ARG A 403 28.80 -9.47 -15.90
N ILE A 404 27.52 -9.14 -15.69
CA ILE A 404 26.62 -8.64 -16.73
C ILE A 404 26.95 -7.16 -16.97
N PRO A 405 27.27 -6.75 -18.21
CA PRO A 405 27.49 -5.34 -18.54
C PRO A 405 26.26 -4.47 -18.33
N ASP A 406 26.48 -3.19 -18.02
CA ASP A 406 25.41 -2.20 -18.02
C ASP A 406 24.82 -2.04 -19.43
N GLY A 407 23.53 -1.73 -19.51
CA GLY A 407 22.77 -1.64 -20.76
C GLY A 407 22.36 -2.98 -21.37
N ALA A 408 22.89 -4.11 -20.90
CA ALA A 408 22.56 -5.43 -21.44
C ALA A 408 21.09 -5.80 -21.24
N THR A 409 20.57 -6.64 -22.14
CA THR A 409 19.25 -7.26 -21.97
C THR A 409 19.38 -8.58 -21.20
N VAL A 410 18.62 -8.73 -20.11
CA VAL A 410 18.73 -9.88 -19.19
C VAL A 410 17.37 -10.52 -18.92
N ALA A 411 17.26 -11.82 -19.14
CA ALA A 411 16.17 -12.64 -18.62
C ALA A 411 16.56 -13.13 -17.23
N ALA A 412 15.88 -12.65 -16.20
CA ALA A 412 16.25 -12.91 -14.81
C ALA A 412 15.13 -13.65 -14.06
N SER A 413 15.51 -14.59 -13.19
CA SER A 413 14.61 -15.11 -12.17
C SER A 413 14.06 -13.96 -11.32
N ASN A 414 12.80 -14.11 -10.86
CA ASN A 414 12.02 -13.04 -10.24
C ASN A 414 12.78 -12.27 -9.14
N ARG A 415 13.58 -12.94 -8.30
CA ARG A 415 14.31 -12.29 -7.19
C ARG A 415 15.65 -11.67 -7.57
N LEU A 416 16.20 -12.06 -8.72
CA LEU A 416 17.41 -11.45 -9.29
C LEU A 416 17.07 -10.21 -10.13
N ALA A 417 15.88 -10.18 -10.74
CA ALA A 417 15.43 -9.07 -11.57
C ALA A 417 15.62 -7.68 -10.94
N PRO A 418 15.12 -7.38 -9.72
CA PRO A 418 15.25 -6.05 -9.13
C PRO A 418 16.70 -5.67 -8.80
N GLN A 419 17.66 -6.61 -8.85
CA GLN A 419 19.08 -6.30 -8.68
C GLN A 419 19.71 -5.72 -9.95
N LEU A 420 19.00 -5.77 -11.08
CA LEU A 420 19.50 -5.40 -12.40
C LEU A 420 18.69 -4.27 -13.06
N THR A 421 17.45 -4.02 -12.65
CA THR A 421 16.54 -3.12 -13.38
C THR A 421 17.04 -1.66 -13.48
N ALA A 422 17.89 -1.21 -12.55
CA ALA A 422 18.51 0.11 -12.61
C ALA A 422 19.53 0.29 -13.75
N ARG A 423 20.15 -0.79 -14.22
CA ARG A 423 21.26 -0.73 -15.19
C ARG A 423 21.06 -1.57 -16.44
N CYS A 424 20.12 -2.50 -16.42
CA CYS A 424 19.84 -3.42 -17.53
C CYS A 424 18.39 -3.26 -18.05
N THR A 425 18.15 -3.81 -19.23
CA THR A 425 16.79 -4.07 -19.71
C THR A 425 16.41 -5.47 -19.25
N VAL A 426 15.58 -5.56 -18.21
CA VAL A 426 15.26 -6.84 -17.56
C VAL A 426 13.90 -7.34 -18.01
N VAL A 427 13.83 -8.63 -18.30
CA VAL A 427 12.62 -9.37 -18.63
C VAL A 427 12.53 -10.59 -17.71
N VAL A 428 11.32 -11.12 -17.50
CA VAL A 428 11.12 -12.27 -16.59
C VAL A 428 11.63 -13.56 -17.26
N PHE A 429 12.32 -14.39 -16.50
CA PHE A 429 12.65 -15.76 -16.90
C PHE A 429 11.73 -16.75 -16.15
N PRO A 430 11.24 -17.84 -16.78
CA PRO A 430 11.49 -18.27 -18.16
C PRO A 430 10.55 -17.67 -19.21
N THR A 431 9.55 -16.87 -18.82
CA THR A 431 8.56 -16.36 -19.77
C THR A 431 8.67 -14.87 -20.03
N PHE A 432 8.66 -14.58 -21.31
CA PHE A 432 8.28 -13.28 -21.84
C PHE A 432 6.75 -13.24 -21.94
N PRO A 433 6.07 -12.11 -22.15
CA PRO A 433 4.61 -11.96 -22.45
C PRO A 433 4.29 -12.05 -23.94
N ALA A 434 3.25 -12.77 -24.35
CA ALA A 434 2.96 -13.07 -25.77
C ALA A 434 1.77 -12.22 -26.14
N ARG A 435 1.93 -11.38 -27.17
CA ARG A 435 0.85 -10.48 -27.62
C ARG A 435 0.30 -9.65 -26.45
N GLY A 436 1.18 -9.19 -25.55
CA GLY A 436 0.81 -8.35 -24.39
C GLY A 436 0.20 -9.11 -23.21
N ARG A 437 0.06 -10.44 -23.26
CA ARG A 437 -0.51 -11.23 -22.17
C ARG A 437 0.56 -12.06 -21.48
N LEU A 438 0.81 -11.73 -20.21
CA LEU A 438 1.70 -12.48 -19.34
C LEU A 438 1.07 -13.86 -19.04
N TYR A 439 1.88 -14.89 -18.91
CA TYR A 439 1.45 -16.27 -18.61
C TYR A 439 0.67 -17.03 -19.71
N GLU A 440 0.27 -16.40 -20.82
CA GLU A 440 -0.49 -17.07 -21.90
C GLU A 440 0.35 -17.90 -22.89
N TYR A 441 1.60 -18.22 -22.56
CA TYR A 441 2.42 -19.07 -23.43
C TYR A 441 2.06 -20.53 -23.30
N ARG A 442 1.84 -21.14 -24.46
CA ARG A 442 1.78 -22.59 -24.60
C ARG A 442 3.17 -23.19 -24.34
N PRO A 443 3.31 -24.10 -23.36
CA PRO A 443 4.59 -24.76 -23.07
C PRO A 443 5.24 -25.41 -24.30
N GLU A 444 4.43 -25.87 -25.25
CA GLU A 444 4.88 -26.54 -26.47
C GLU A 444 5.46 -25.56 -27.52
N LYS A 445 5.31 -24.24 -27.32
CA LYS A 445 5.75 -23.18 -28.23
C LYS A 445 6.43 -22.03 -27.48
N LEU A 446 7.39 -22.33 -26.62
CA LEU A 446 8.20 -21.31 -25.95
C LEU A 446 9.10 -20.59 -26.98
N PRO A 447 9.00 -19.25 -27.11
CA PRO A 447 9.82 -18.51 -28.04
C PRO A 447 11.28 -18.54 -27.60
N ARG A 448 12.20 -18.42 -28.55
CA ARG A 448 13.63 -18.25 -28.27
C ARG A 448 13.82 -17.06 -27.30
N PRO A 449 14.60 -17.21 -26.22
CA PRO A 449 14.95 -16.08 -25.36
C PRO A 449 15.59 -14.96 -26.19
N THR A 450 15.10 -13.74 -26.01
CA THR A 450 15.60 -12.55 -26.73
C THR A 450 16.70 -11.81 -25.99
N ALA A 451 16.86 -12.10 -24.69
CA ALA A 451 17.85 -11.46 -23.83
C ALA A 451 19.26 -11.97 -24.11
N GLU A 452 20.25 -11.09 -24.12
CA GLU A 452 21.67 -11.48 -24.27
C GLU A 452 22.16 -12.38 -23.13
N TRP A 453 21.61 -12.18 -21.94
CA TRP A 453 21.97 -12.91 -20.72
C TRP A 453 20.76 -13.58 -20.09
N ILE A 454 20.99 -14.74 -19.48
CA ILE A 454 20.02 -15.42 -18.60
C ILE A 454 20.65 -15.53 -17.22
N ALA A 455 19.98 -15.00 -16.20
CA ALA A 455 20.35 -15.11 -14.80
C ALA A 455 19.27 -15.93 -14.06
N PHE A 456 19.56 -17.20 -13.83
CA PHE A 456 18.63 -18.14 -13.21
C PHE A 456 19.04 -18.46 -11.78
N ASP A 457 18.07 -18.50 -10.85
CA ASP A 457 18.27 -18.88 -9.45
C ASP A 457 17.44 -20.11 -9.08
N ARG A 458 18.11 -21.24 -8.87
CA ARG A 458 17.52 -22.51 -8.40
C ARG A 458 17.18 -22.48 -6.90
N ARG A 459 17.76 -21.57 -6.12
CA ARG A 459 17.66 -21.51 -4.65
C ARG A 459 17.04 -20.21 -4.15
N ALA A 460 16.04 -19.72 -4.87
CA ALA A 460 15.28 -18.52 -4.53
C ALA A 460 14.88 -18.49 -3.03
N PRO A 461 15.43 -17.58 -2.22
CA PRO A 461 15.40 -17.73 -0.76
C PRO A 461 14.08 -17.26 -0.18
N GLU A 462 13.28 -18.07 0.52
CA GLU A 462 11.97 -17.66 1.09
C GLU A 462 11.81 -16.17 1.46
N SER A 463 10.73 -15.54 1.01
CA SER A 463 10.46 -14.13 1.26
C SER A 463 9.00 -13.91 1.55
N TRP A 464 8.67 -13.43 2.76
CA TRP A 464 7.32 -12.95 3.05
C TRP A 464 6.78 -12.09 1.89
N PRO A 465 5.58 -12.36 1.34
CA PRO A 465 4.65 -13.42 1.74
C PRO A 465 4.76 -14.75 0.97
N TYR A 466 5.70 -14.84 0.02
CA TYR A 466 5.95 -16.03 -0.78
C TYR A 466 6.75 -17.10 -0.01
N PRO A 467 6.25 -18.35 0.06
CA PRO A 467 7.03 -19.45 0.61
C PRO A 467 8.31 -19.70 -0.21
N ALA A 468 9.21 -20.54 0.32
CA ALA A 468 10.35 -21.02 -0.44
C ALA A 468 9.87 -21.68 -1.75
N GLY A 469 10.38 -21.22 -2.89
CA GLY A 469 9.96 -21.74 -4.18
C GLY A 469 9.91 -20.70 -5.29
N HIS A 470 9.36 -21.16 -6.41
CA HIS A 470 9.51 -20.54 -7.72
C HIS A 470 8.15 -19.96 -8.17
N TRP A 471 7.82 -18.79 -7.65
CA TRP A 471 6.65 -18.05 -8.13
C TRP A 471 7.02 -17.27 -9.39
N PRO A 472 6.27 -17.39 -10.49
CA PRO A 472 5.01 -18.14 -10.67
C PRO A 472 5.16 -19.52 -11.34
N TYR A 473 6.38 -19.92 -11.72
CA TYR A 473 6.61 -21.16 -12.47
C TYR A 473 7.31 -22.24 -11.64
N PRO A 474 6.82 -23.50 -11.68
CA PRO A 474 7.49 -24.64 -11.05
C PRO A 474 8.96 -24.71 -11.45
N LEU A 475 9.81 -25.13 -10.51
CA LEU A 475 11.26 -25.17 -10.71
C LEU A 475 11.63 -26.00 -11.92
N GLU A 476 10.97 -27.14 -12.06
CA GLU A 476 11.18 -28.12 -13.12
C GLU A 476 11.01 -27.46 -14.49
N ARG A 477 10.01 -26.58 -14.62
CA ARG A 477 9.79 -25.81 -15.85
C ARG A 477 10.90 -24.79 -16.10
N GLN A 478 11.37 -24.09 -15.07
CA GLN A 478 12.47 -23.13 -15.24
C GLN A 478 13.78 -23.82 -15.63
N GLU A 479 14.05 -25.00 -15.04
CA GLU A 479 15.22 -25.82 -15.36
C GLU A 479 15.16 -26.39 -16.78
N ALA A 480 13.99 -26.87 -17.21
CA ALA A 480 13.77 -27.31 -18.58
C ALA A 480 14.05 -26.19 -19.60
N GLU A 481 13.59 -24.97 -19.33
CA GLU A 481 13.84 -23.81 -20.18
C GLU A 481 15.30 -23.36 -20.17
N LEU A 482 15.98 -23.49 -19.04
CA LEU A 482 17.41 -23.24 -18.94
C LEU A 482 18.22 -24.25 -19.78
N ALA A 483 17.82 -25.52 -19.76
CA ALA A 483 18.42 -26.56 -20.59
C ALA A 483 18.18 -26.28 -22.08
N ALA A 484 16.93 -25.96 -22.45
CA ALA A 484 16.57 -25.59 -23.82
C ALA A 484 17.36 -24.37 -24.33
N ALA A 485 17.62 -23.37 -23.47
CA ALA A 485 18.48 -22.23 -23.82
C ALA A 485 19.89 -22.66 -24.27
N ARG A 486 20.47 -23.65 -23.59
CA ARG A 486 21.80 -24.17 -23.91
C ARG A 486 21.78 -25.05 -25.16
N GLU A 487 20.87 -26.01 -25.20
CA GLU A 487 20.83 -27.05 -26.24
C GLU A 487 20.30 -26.53 -27.57
N ARG A 488 19.28 -25.68 -27.54
CA ARG A 488 18.54 -25.25 -28.74
C ARG A 488 18.89 -23.84 -29.20
N TYR A 489 19.22 -22.94 -28.27
CA TYR A 489 19.32 -21.50 -28.56
C TYR A 489 20.75 -20.94 -28.51
N GLY A 490 21.74 -21.79 -28.23
CA GLY A 490 23.17 -21.46 -28.31
C GLY A 490 23.66 -20.61 -27.13
N TYR A 491 23.00 -20.68 -25.97
CA TYR A 491 23.51 -20.03 -24.76
C TYR A 491 24.67 -20.84 -24.16
N ARG A 492 25.75 -20.16 -23.82
CA ARG A 492 26.91 -20.74 -23.14
C ARG A 492 26.88 -20.38 -21.66
N GLU A 493 27.22 -21.34 -20.82
CA GLU A 493 27.38 -21.10 -19.39
C GLU A 493 28.63 -20.26 -19.13
N VAL A 494 28.44 -19.16 -18.41
CA VAL A 494 29.49 -18.19 -18.08
C VAL A 494 30.00 -18.41 -16.66
N ALA A 495 29.11 -18.79 -15.74
CA ALA A 495 29.43 -19.43 -14.47
C ALA A 495 28.17 -19.93 -13.77
N THR A 496 28.38 -20.83 -12.82
CA THR A 496 27.40 -21.24 -11.83
C THR A 496 28.00 -21.16 -10.43
N ARG A 497 27.27 -20.61 -9.46
CA ARG A 497 27.67 -20.57 -8.04
C ARG A 497 26.44 -20.54 -7.15
N ASP A 498 26.43 -21.38 -6.12
CA ASP A 498 25.35 -21.48 -5.12
C ASP A 498 23.94 -21.61 -5.70
N GLY A 499 23.78 -22.37 -6.79
CA GLY A 499 22.49 -22.55 -7.45
C GLY A 499 22.07 -21.41 -8.38
N ILE A 500 22.91 -20.39 -8.56
CA ILE A 500 22.70 -19.34 -9.55
C ILE A 500 23.51 -19.66 -10.79
N THR A 501 22.86 -19.71 -11.94
CA THR A 501 23.47 -19.98 -13.24
C THR A 501 23.36 -18.75 -14.13
N LEU A 502 24.49 -18.32 -14.67
CA LEU A 502 24.59 -17.23 -15.62
C LEU A 502 24.92 -17.78 -17.01
N LEU A 503 24.04 -17.55 -17.97
CA LEU A 503 24.25 -17.90 -19.37
C LEU A 503 24.36 -16.64 -20.24
N ARG A 504 25.10 -16.75 -21.34
CA ARG A 504 25.23 -15.70 -22.37
C ARG A 504 24.99 -16.28 -23.76
N ALA A 505 24.25 -15.56 -24.60
CA ALA A 505 24.08 -15.93 -26.00
C ALA A 505 25.44 -15.97 -26.75
N ALA A 506 25.70 -17.01 -27.54
CA ALA A 506 26.95 -17.17 -28.29
C ALA A 506 27.17 -16.12 -29.40
N THR A 507 26.14 -15.37 -29.78
CA THR A 507 26.22 -14.30 -30.77
C THR A 507 25.40 -13.11 -30.25
N PRO A 508 25.99 -11.91 -30.08
CA PRO A 508 25.19 -10.69 -29.99
C PRO A 508 24.42 -10.56 -31.31
N ARG A 509 23.11 -10.32 -31.24
CA ARG A 509 22.34 -9.97 -32.43
C ARG A 509 22.44 -8.47 -32.69
#